data_AF-A0A2K3P3W3-F1
#
_entry.id   AF-A0A2K3P3W3-F1
#
_cell.length_a   1.000
_cell.length_b   1.000
_cell.length_c   1.000
_cell.angle_alpha   90.00
_cell.angle_beta   90.00
_cell.angle_gamma   90.00
#
_symmetry.space_group_name_H-M   'P 1'
#
loop_
_entity.id
_entity.type
_entity.pdbx_description
1 polymer ?
#
loop_
_entity_poly.entity_id
_entity_poly.type
_entity_poly.pdbx_seq_one_letter_code
_entity_poly.pdbx_strand_id
1 'polypeptide(L)'
;MKYQAAVLSLVVAIYTSAVIGDDNLIPPRREVYNNGKIFDITHRYQPDMPAFESSDGIGQFLWLPKSMKNGSIANNSEMKLPTHTGTHVDAPGHVFDHYFDAGFDVDSLDLHILNGPALLVDVPRDSNITAEVMKSLNIPRGITRVLFRTLNTDRRLMFQKEFDSSYVGFTVDGAKWLVENTDIKLIGVDYLSVASYDYLIPSHLVFLKDREIILVESLKLDDVPAGLYSVHCLPLRLAGAEGSPIRCIEAVLSQMPQEEWIINDVEPNKLLQWCPYGVRYLLWNFVNSVCASKTVNSNANSHSTYVWLCGEIPVVPKCSSLTNSAVKVHWKCGKLNVTIVRTYSVKSLKRHAQ
;
A
#
# COMPACT_ATOMS: atom_id res chain seq x y z
N MET A 1 -80.59 27.83 36.09
CA MET A 1 -79.28 28.30 36.61
C MET A 1 -78.36 27.11 36.86
N LYS A 2 -77.58 26.74 35.86
CA LYS A 2 -76.34 25.96 35.97
C LYS A 2 -75.48 26.36 34.77
N TYR A 3 -74.22 26.70 34.97
CA TYR A 3 -73.07 25.88 34.56
C TYR A 3 -71.79 26.70 34.68
N GLN A 4 -70.80 26.06 35.31
CA GLN A 4 -69.43 26.52 35.52
C GLN A 4 -68.70 26.68 34.17
N ALA A 5 -67.81 27.66 34.08
CA ALA A 5 -66.77 27.70 33.05
C ALA A 5 -65.42 27.91 33.74
N ALA A 6 -64.54 26.93 33.54
CA ALA A 6 -63.22 26.82 34.11
C ALA A 6 -62.24 27.82 33.48
N VAL A 7 -61.32 28.31 34.30
CA VAL A 7 -60.17 29.13 33.90
C VAL A 7 -59.16 28.23 33.20
N LEU A 8 -58.91 28.46 31.92
CA LEU A 8 -57.83 27.80 31.16
C LEU A 8 -56.70 28.81 30.95
N SER A 9 -55.64 28.70 31.74
CA SER A 9 -54.37 29.40 31.49
C SER A 9 -53.68 28.76 30.29
N LEU A 10 -53.68 29.44 29.14
CA LEU A 10 -52.89 29.05 27.98
C LEU A 10 -51.50 29.70 28.07
N VAL A 11 -50.53 28.94 28.57
CA VAL A 11 -49.11 29.27 28.45
C VAL A 11 -48.70 28.95 27.02
N VAL A 12 -48.61 29.97 26.16
CA VAL A 12 -47.93 29.84 24.86
C VAL A 12 -46.43 29.97 25.13
N ALA A 13 -45.79 28.86 25.46
CA ALA A 13 -44.33 28.76 25.37
C ALA A 13 -43.98 28.71 23.88
N ILE A 14 -43.56 29.85 23.34
CA ILE A 14 -42.92 29.92 22.03
C ILE A 14 -41.60 29.16 22.17
N TYR A 15 -41.60 27.87 21.78
CA TYR A 15 -40.37 27.17 21.44
C TYR A 15 -39.89 27.73 20.11
N THR A 16 -39.21 28.87 20.13
CA THR A 16 -38.21 29.15 19.11
C THR A 16 -37.08 28.18 19.36
N SER A 17 -37.15 27.00 18.75
CA SER A 17 -35.95 26.23 18.45
C SER A 17 -35.09 27.14 17.59
N ALA A 18 -34.15 27.84 18.23
CA ALA A 18 -33.08 28.50 17.52
C ALA A 18 -32.44 27.40 16.66
N VAL A 19 -32.59 27.52 15.35
CA VAL A 19 -31.73 26.81 14.40
C VAL A 19 -30.34 27.33 14.72
N ILE A 20 -29.59 26.55 15.49
CA ILE A 20 -28.16 26.78 15.68
C ILE A 20 -27.58 26.51 14.30
N GLY A 21 -27.40 27.57 13.52
CA GLY A 21 -26.64 27.54 12.28
C GLY A 21 -25.25 27.02 12.62
N ASP A 22 -24.86 25.94 11.98
CA ASP A 22 -23.49 25.43 12.00
C ASP A 22 -22.62 26.38 11.16
N ASP A 23 -22.43 27.59 11.67
CA ASP A 23 -22.01 28.74 10.86
C ASP A 23 -20.53 28.73 10.49
N ASN A 24 -19.77 27.68 10.84
CA ASN A 24 -18.39 27.48 10.35
C ASN A 24 -17.99 25.99 10.31
N LEU A 25 -18.57 25.24 9.37
CA LEU A 25 -18.13 23.89 9.03
C LEU A 25 -16.74 23.91 8.37
N ILE A 26 -15.68 23.65 9.16
CA ILE A 26 -14.32 23.44 8.65
C ILE A 26 -14.04 21.94 8.62
N PRO A 27 -13.86 21.32 7.43
CA PRO A 27 -13.56 19.89 7.36
C PRO A 27 -12.15 19.61 7.90
N PRO A 28 -11.96 18.57 8.74
CA PRO A 28 -10.63 18.15 9.15
C PRO A 28 -9.87 17.62 7.93
N ARG A 29 -8.71 18.22 7.63
CA ARG A 29 -7.77 17.70 6.63
C ARG A 29 -6.62 17.04 7.37
N ARG A 30 -6.36 15.77 7.05
CA ARG A 30 -5.29 14.98 7.66
C ARG A 30 -4.49 14.33 6.55
N GLU A 31 -3.18 14.36 6.68
CA GLU A 31 -2.26 13.60 5.84
C GLU A 31 -1.70 12.40 6.61
N VAL A 32 -1.80 12.45 7.94
CA VAL A 32 -1.35 11.39 8.84
C VAL A 32 -2.53 10.90 9.66
N TYR A 33 -2.73 9.58 9.65
CA TYR A 33 -3.84 8.91 10.32
C TYR A 33 -3.33 7.92 11.36
N ASN A 34 -4.23 7.55 12.28
CA ASN A 34 -4.00 6.52 13.29
C ASN A 34 -2.70 6.76 14.10
N ASN A 35 -2.47 8.01 14.51
CA ASN A 35 -1.30 8.46 15.29
C ASN A 35 0.06 8.18 14.62
N GLY A 36 0.22 8.50 13.33
CA GLY A 36 1.50 8.31 12.64
C GLY A 36 1.67 6.93 12.02
N LYS A 37 0.60 6.14 11.90
CA LYS A 37 0.66 4.78 11.37
C LYS A 37 0.35 4.68 9.90
N ILE A 38 -0.40 5.65 9.37
CA ILE A 38 -0.76 5.72 7.96
C ILE A 38 -0.43 7.10 7.47
N PHE A 39 0.36 7.18 6.40
CA PHE A 39 0.69 8.42 5.72
C PHE A 39 0.01 8.42 4.36
N ASP A 40 -0.63 9.53 4.05
CA ASP A 40 -1.12 9.82 2.73
C ASP A 40 0.00 10.42 1.89
N ILE A 41 0.51 9.61 0.95
CA ILE A 41 1.62 9.97 0.07
C ILE A 41 1.10 10.42 -1.30
N THR A 42 -0.12 10.97 -1.34
CA THR A 42 -0.77 11.52 -2.53
C THR A 42 -0.84 13.02 -2.47
N HIS A 43 -0.48 13.70 -3.57
CA HIS A 43 -0.68 15.14 -3.66
C HIS A 43 -2.16 15.50 -3.80
N ARG A 44 -2.58 16.53 -3.07
CA ARG A 44 -3.90 17.11 -3.20
C ARG A 44 -4.02 17.84 -4.54
N TYR A 45 -5.05 17.51 -5.31
CA TYR A 45 -5.41 18.22 -6.53
C TYR A 45 -5.84 19.65 -6.23
N GLN A 46 -5.18 20.59 -6.91
CA GLN A 46 -5.45 22.02 -6.86
C GLN A 46 -5.02 22.65 -8.19
N PRO A 47 -5.59 23.78 -8.62
CA PRO A 47 -5.30 24.36 -9.92
C PRO A 47 -3.82 24.63 -10.19
N ASP A 48 -3.07 25.01 -9.16
CA ASP A 48 -1.63 25.29 -9.24
C ASP A 48 -0.74 24.04 -9.06
N MET A 49 -1.29 22.82 -9.04
CA MET A 49 -0.48 21.60 -9.11
C MET A 49 0.28 21.59 -10.43
N PRO A 50 1.59 21.28 -10.46
CA PRO A 50 2.33 21.29 -11.71
C PRO A 50 1.80 20.21 -12.63
N ALA A 51 1.79 20.51 -13.93
CA ALA A 51 1.48 19.57 -14.99
C ALA A 51 2.71 19.46 -15.90
N PHE A 52 2.89 18.30 -16.52
CA PHE A 52 4.04 18.03 -17.38
C PHE A 52 4.15 19.09 -18.48
N GLU A 53 5.34 19.70 -18.62
CA GLU A 53 5.64 20.78 -19.57
C GLU A 53 4.70 22.01 -19.53
N SER A 54 4.01 22.23 -18.40
CA SER A 54 3.10 23.37 -18.22
C SER A 54 3.69 24.43 -17.29
N SER A 55 3.56 25.71 -17.67
CA SER A 55 3.81 26.85 -16.77
C SER A 55 2.58 27.22 -15.92
N ASP A 56 1.40 26.68 -16.26
CA ASP A 56 0.12 27.11 -15.71
C ASP A 56 -0.46 26.17 -14.63
N GLY A 57 0.25 25.10 -14.30
CA GLY A 57 -0.28 23.98 -13.53
C GLY A 57 -1.38 23.24 -14.29
N ILE A 58 -2.26 22.56 -13.55
CA ILE A 58 -3.39 21.80 -14.12
C ILE A 58 -4.61 22.67 -14.43
N GLY A 59 -4.67 23.90 -13.90
CA GLY A 59 -5.77 24.83 -14.10
C GLY A 59 -7.11 24.35 -13.51
N GLN A 60 -8.23 24.82 -14.08
CA GLN A 60 -9.54 24.35 -13.64
C GLN A 60 -9.77 22.91 -14.10
N PHE A 61 -9.88 22.00 -13.14
CA PHE A 61 -10.12 20.57 -13.39
C PHE A 61 -11.46 20.06 -12.86
N LEU A 62 -12.17 20.88 -12.06
CA LEU A 62 -13.40 20.50 -11.37
C LEU A 62 -14.48 21.58 -11.60
N TRP A 63 -15.68 21.13 -11.95
CA TRP A 63 -16.88 21.96 -12.13
C TRP A 63 -18.02 21.42 -11.26
N LEU A 64 -18.94 22.29 -10.85
CA LEU A 64 -20.14 21.91 -10.09
C LEU A 64 -21.40 22.31 -10.88
N PRO A 65 -21.73 21.59 -11.98
CA PRO A 65 -22.86 21.94 -12.84
C PRO A 65 -24.22 21.80 -12.14
N LYS A 66 -24.37 20.82 -11.24
CA LYS A 66 -25.58 20.70 -10.40
C LYS A 66 -25.23 21.10 -8.97
N SER A 67 -25.91 22.11 -8.46
CA SER A 67 -25.68 22.67 -7.14
C SER A 67 -26.98 22.80 -6.37
N MET A 68 -26.98 22.37 -5.11
CA MET A 68 -28.12 22.55 -4.21
C MET A 68 -28.44 24.04 -3.98
N LYS A 69 -27.43 24.90 -4.06
CA LYS A 69 -27.59 26.35 -3.99
C LYS A 69 -28.46 26.89 -5.14
N ASN A 70 -28.46 26.20 -6.27
CA ASN A 70 -29.23 26.55 -7.47
C ASN A 70 -30.46 25.67 -7.66
N GLY A 71 -30.96 25.01 -6.60
CA GLY A 71 -32.20 24.22 -6.62
C GLY A 71 -32.05 22.77 -7.09
N SER A 72 -30.84 22.26 -7.30
CA SER A 72 -30.64 20.82 -7.53
C SER A 72 -30.87 20.02 -6.23
N ILE A 73 -31.34 18.77 -6.34
CA ILE A 73 -31.55 17.90 -5.17
C ILE A 73 -30.23 17.47 -4.48
N ALA A 74 -29.11 17.59 -5.18
CA ALA A 74 -27.77 17.24 -4.69
C ALA A 74 -26.71 18.08 -5.42
N ASN A 75 -25.53 18.21 -4.81
CA ASN A 75 -24.33 18.69 -5.48
C ASN A 75 -23.74 17.57 -6.33
N ASN A 76 -23.47 17.82 -7.61
CA ASN A 76 -22.85 16.84 -8.51
C ASN A 76 -21.76 17.52 -9.32
N SER A 77 -20.50 17.12 -9.06
CA SER A 77 -19.31 17.68 -9.69
C SER A 77 -18.90 16.87 -10.91
N GLU A 78 -18.35 17.56 -11.91
CA GLU A 78 -17.69 16.96 -13.07
C GLU A 78 -16.20 17.26 -13.01
N MET A 79 -15.36 16.33 -13.49
CA MET A 79 -13.91 16.48 -13.53
C MET A 79 -13.33 16.15 -14.90
N LYS A 80 -12.25 16.85 -15.27
CA LYS A 80 -11.49 16.62 -16.50
C LYS A 80 -10.01 16.84 -16.22
N LEU A 81 -9.21 15.81 -16.47
CA LEU A 81 -7.79 15.77 -16.19
C LEU A 81 -7.09 14.84 -17.19
N PRO A 82 -5.84 15.13 -17.59
CA PRO A 82 -4.94 14.10 -18.10
C PRO A 82 -4.79 12.97 -17.06
N THR A 83 -4.66 11.74 -17.54
CA THR A 83 -4.44 10.50 -16.77
C THR A 83 -3.15 10.56 -15.95
N HIS A 84 -2.12 11.21 -16.47
CA HIS A 84 -0.82 11.46 -15.83
C HIS A 84 -0.79 12.75 -15.01
N THR A 85 -1.84 13.01 -14.22
CA THR A 85 -1.88 14.17 -13.32
C THR A 85 -1.61 13.75 -11.88
N GLY A 86 -0.82 14.56 -11.16
CA GLY A 86 -0.55 14.33 -9.73
C GLY A 86 -0.01 12.93 -9.47
N THR A 87 -0.27 12.39 -8.29
CA THR A 87 0.12 11.01 -7.97
C THR A 87 -0.65 10.03 -8.85
N HIS A 88 0.06 9.26 -9.68
CA HIS A 88 -0.54 8.40 -10.70
C HIS A 88 0.30 7.14 -10.97
N VAL A 89 -0.25 6.23 -11.79
CA VAL A 89 0.48 5.07 -12.33
C VAL A 89 0.47 5.07 -13.84
N ASP A 90 1.50 4.46 -14.41
CA ASP A 90 1.64 4.23 -15.84
C ASP A 90 1.47 2.76 -16.20
N ALA A 91 0.75 2.53 -17.29
CA ALA A 91 0.65 1.23 -17.94
C ALA A 91 1.62 1.15 -19.14
N PRO A 92 1.98 -0.06 -19.60
CA PRO A 92 2.91 -0.23 -20.72
C PRO A 92 2.48 0.47 -22.01
N GLY A 93 1.17 0.61 -22.25
CA GLY A 93 0.62 1.37 -23.37
C GLY A 93 1.02 2.84 -23.42
N HIS A 94 1.54 3.42 -22.31
CA HIS A 94 1.97 4.81 -22.25
C HIS A 94 3.09 5.13 -23.26
N VAL A 95 4.03 4.20 -23.47
CA VAL A 95 5.20 4.39 -24.35
C VAL A 95 5.36 3.34 -25.44
N PHE A 96 4.45 2.36 -25.51
CA PHE A 96 4.44 1.30 -26.51
C PHE A 96 3.08 1.25 -27.22
N ASP A 97 3.03 1.77 -28.44
CA ASP A 97 1.82 1.84 -29.28
C ASP A 97 1.13 0.46 -29.45
N HIS A 98 1.91 -0.57 -29.77
CA HIS A 98 1.41 -1.95 -29.89
C HIS A 98 0.86 -2.53 -28.58
N TYR A 99 1.28 -2.00 -27.42
CA TYR A 99 0.70 -2.38 -26.13
C TYR A 99 -0.60 -1.64 -25.85
N PHE A 100 -0.70 -0.38 -26.24
CA PHE A 100 -1.94 0.39 -26.17
C PHE A 100 -3.04 -0.28 -27.01
N ASP A 101 -2.74 -0.60 -28.27
CA ASP A 101 -3.66 -1.30 -29.18
C ASP A 101 -4.10 -2.67 -28.65
N ALA A 102 -3.21 -3.37 -27.94
CA ALA A 102 -3.49 -4.67 -27.35
C ALA A 102 -4.26 -4.59 -26.01
N GLY A 103 -4.53 -3.40 -25.48
CA GLY A 103 -5.24 -3.18 -24.23
C GLY A 103 -4.38 -3.39 -22.98
N PHE A 104 -3.06 -3.19 -23.05
CA PHE A 104 -2.20 -3.11 -21.86
C PHE A 104 -2.31 -1.72 -21.22
N ASP A 105 -3.51 -1.44 -20.72
CA ASP A 105 -3.92 -0.23 -20.02
C ASP A 105 -3.87 -0.42 -18.49
N VAL A 106 -4.31 0.58 -17.72
CA VAL A 106 -4.31 0.50 -16.24
C VAL A 106 -5.21 -0.59 -15.65
N ASP A 107 -6.22 -1.09 -16.36
CA ASP A 107 -7.06 -2.21 -15.89
C ASP A 107 -6.28 -3.55 -15.98
N SER A 108 -5.25 -3.61 -16.82
CA SER A 108 -4.40 -4.81 -16.98
C SER A 108 -3.27 -4.94 -15.94
N LEU A 109 -3.04 -3.91 -15.11
CA LEU A 109 -1.95 -3.88 -14.14
C LEU A 109 -2.15 -4.89 -13.01
N ASP A 110 -1.05 -5.53 -12.59
CA ASP A 110 -1.09 -6.47 -11.47
C ASP A 110 -1.28 -5.73 -10.14
N LEU A 111 -2.49 -5.84 -9.60
CA LEU A 111 -2.86 -5.25 -8.30
C LEU A 111 -2.04 -5.83 -7.14
N HIS A 112 -1.48 -7.04 -7.26
CA HIS A 112 -0.53 -7.54 -6.25
C HIS A 112 0.73 -6.70 -6.24
N ILE A 113 1.27 -6.28 -7.38
CA ILE A 113 2.47 -5.42 -7.44
C ILE A 113 2.17 -4.04 -6.82
N LEU A 114 0.95 -3.52 -6.99
CA LEU A 114 0.51 -2.24 -6.45
C LEU A 114 0.16 -2.24 -4.95
N ASN A 115 0.19 -3.41 -4.30
CA ASN A 115 -0.15 -3.56 -2.88
C ASN A 115 0.87 -4.42 -2.11
N GLY A 116 1.35 -3.91 -0.97
CA GLY A 116 2.13 -4.69 -0.02
C GLY A 116 3.47 -4.04 0.36
N PRO A 117 4.44 -4.84 0.85
CA PRO A 117 5.69 -4.31 1.39
C PRO A 117 6.50 -3.52 0.35
N ALA A 118 6.89 -2.31 0.71
CA ALA A 118 7.77 -1.43 -0.04
C ALA A 118 8.86 -0.82 0.86
N LEU A 119 9.99 -0.52 0.25
CA LEU A 119 11.10 0.17 0.89
C LEU A 119 11.15 1.61 0.38
N LEU A 120 11.03 2.58 1.28
CA LEU A 120 11.35 3.97 0.99
C LEU A 120 12.85 4.20 1.23
N VAL A 121 13.55 4.67 0.19
CA VAL A 121 14.99 4.99 0.23
C VAL A 121 15.24 6.45 -0.12
N ASP A 122 16.30 7.01 0.46
CA ASP A 122 16.81 8.31 0.08
C ASP A 122 17.90 8.18 -0.99
N VAL A 123 17.71 8.88 -2.11
CA VAL A 123 18.69 8.99 -3.21
C VAL A 123 19.69 10.13 -2.91
N PRO A 124 20.98 10.00 -3.26
CA PRO A 124 21.92 11.12 -3.18
C PRO A 124 21.36 12.40 -3.84
N ARG A 125 21.54 13.55 -3.18
CA ARG A 125 20.88 14.82 -3.55
C ARG A 125 21.62 15.62 -4.64
N ASP A 126 22.71 15.09 -5.14
CA ASP A 126 23.63 15.73 -6.08
C ASP A 126 23.65 15.06 -7.47
N SER A 127 22.79 14.07 -7.71
CA SER A 127 22.80 13.32 -8.97
C SER A 127 21.42 12.75 -9.37
N ASN A 128 21.30 12.44 -10.67
CA ASN A 128 20.25 11.57 -11.20
C ASN A 128 20.44 10.13 -10.74
N ILE A 129 19.41 9.30 -10.87
CA ILE A 129 19.47 7.89 -10.49
C ILE A 129 20.18 7.10 -11.61
N THR A 130 21.51 7.08 -11.55
CA THR A 130 22.40 6.32 -12.45
C THR A 130 22.62 4.89 -11.97
N ALA A 131 23.35 4.08 -12.76
CA ALA A 131 23.74 2.73 -12.35
C ALA A 131 24.61 2.74 -11.08
N GLU A 132 25.49 3.73 -10.95
CA GLU A 132 26.35 3.90 -9.77
C GLU A 132 25.53 4.25 -8.52
N VAL A 133 24.56 5.15 -8.67
CA VAL A 133 23.62 5.49 -7.60
C VAL A 133 22.83 4.27 -7.18
N MET A 134 22.20 3.56 -8.12
CA MET A 134 21.45 2.33 -7.83
C MET A 134 22.28 1.27 -7.10
N LYS A 135 23.54 1.09 -7.49
CA LYS A 135 24.46 0.19 -6.81
C LYS A 135 24.76 0.64 -5.38
N SER A 136 24.95 1.94 -5.15
CA SER A 136 25.27 2.51 -3.83
C SER A 136 24.09 2.45 -2.83
N LEU A 137 22.85 2.39 -3.33
CA LEU A 137 21.66 2.24 -2.48
C LEU A 137 21.60 0.88 -1.75
N ASN A 138 22.36 -0.12 -2.20
CA ASN A 138 22.48 -1.44 -1.55
C ASN A 138 21.11 -2.07 -1.22
N ILE A 139 20.13 -1.98 -2.13
CA ILE A 139 18.78 -2.50 -1.93
C ILE A 139 18.85 -4.03 -1.76
N PRO A 140 18.32 -4.59 -0.66
CA PRO A 140 18.36 -6.04 -0.43
C PRO A 140 17.58 -6.83 -1.49
N ARG A 141 18.06 -8.03 -1.83
CA ARG A 141 17.32 -8.99 -2.67
C ARG A 141 15.99 -9.37 -2.00
N GLY A 142 14.98 -9.66 -2.83
CA GLY A 142 13.61 -9.94 -2.41
C GLY A 142 12.73 -8.72 -2.18
N ILE A 143 13.29 -7.50 -2.20
CA ILE A 143 12.49 -6.27 -2.21
C ILE A 143 11.91 -6.06 -3.62
N THR A 144 10.59 -6.06 -3.69
CA THR A 144 9.83 -5.99 -4.95
C THR A 144 9.21 -4.61 -5.22
N ARG A 145 9.20 -3.70 -4.24
CA ARG A 145 8.64 -2.35 -4.36
C ARG A 145 9.56 -1.35 -3.68
N VAL A 146 9.94 -0.31 -4.39
CA VAL A 146 10.83 0.72 -3.85
C VAL A 146 10.29 2.10 -4.20
N LEU A 147 10.22 2.96 -3.19
CA LEU A 147 9.92 4.38 -3.34
C LEU A 147 11.24 5.14 -3.23
N PHE A 148 11.55 5.95 -4.21
CA PHE A 148 12.78 6.72 -4.31
C PHE A 148 12.46 8.17 -3.96
N ARG A 149 12.87 8.61 -2.77
CA ARG A 149 12.84 10.03 -2.43
C ARG A 149 14.11 10.70 -2.89
N THR A 150 13.94 11.77 -3.65
CA THR A 150 15.02 12.47 -4.33
C THR A 150 15.11 13.93 -3.85
N LEU A 151 15.96 14.72 -4.50
CA LEU A 151 16.01 16.17 -4.30
C LEU A 151 14.69 16.87 -4.68
N ASN A 152 13.81 16.23 -5.47
CA ASN A 152 12.53 16.82 -5.89
C ASN A 152 11.62 17.13 -4.70
N THR A 153 11.55 16.22 -3.73
CA THR A 153 10.83 16.44 -2.45
C THR A 153 11.40 17.64 -1.70
N ASP A 154 12.73 17.73 -1.57
CA ASP A 154 13.41 18.81 -0.84
C ASP A 154 13.18 20.18 -1.51
N ARG A 155 13.17 20.21 -2.86
CA ARG A 155 12.85 21.39 -3.68
C ARG A 155 11.36 21.70 -3.73
N ARG A 156 10.52 20.84 -3.15
CA ARG A 156 9.06 20.95 -3.13
C ARG A 156 8.46 21.13 -4.53
N LEU A 157 9.00 20.44 -5.54
CA LEU A 157 8.62 20.69 -6.94
C LEU A 157 7.12 20.47 -7.20
N MET A 158 6.51 19.46 -6.57
CA MET A 158 5.06 19.21 -6.66
C MET A 158 4.17 20.28 -5.99
N PHE A 159 4.77 21.22 -5.26
CA PHE A 159 4.08 22.38 -4.68
C PHE A 159 4.29 23.66 -5.50
N GLN A 160 5.07 23.60 -6.59
CA GLN A 160 5.28 24.70 -7.51
C GLN A 160 4.29 24.61 -8.66
N LYS A 161 3.88 25.77 -9.19
CA LYS A 161 2.95 25.83 -10.31
C LYS A 161 3.59 25.46 -11.65
N GLU A 162 4.81 25.92 -11.84
CA GLU A 162 5.56 25.71 -13.08
C GLU A 162 6.25 24.35 -13.07
N PHE A 163 6.22 23.67 -14.23
CA PHE A 163 7.02 22.50 -14.49
C PHE A 163 8.51 22.84 -14.44
N ASP A 164 9.29 22.03 -13.73
CA ASP A 164 10.72 22.20 -13.61
C ASP A 164 11.40 21.00 -14.28
N SER A 165 12.03 21.21 -15.43
CA SER A 165 12.70 20.16 -16.22
C SER A 165 14.04 19.71 -15.63
N SER A 166 14.55 20.36 -14.57
CA SER A 166 15.81 20.01 -13.91
C SER A 166 15.62 19.05 -12.73
N TYR A 167 14.46 18.38 -12.67
CA TYR A 167 14.15 17.39 -11.66
C TYR A 167 15.05 16.15 -11.76
N VAL A 168 15.19 15.47 -10.63
CA VAL A 168 15.93 14.22 -10.51
C VAL A 168 15.07 13.05 -10.97
N GLY A 169 15.64 12.17 -11.79
CA GLY A 169 15.00 10.92 -12.20
C GLY A 169 16.01 9.88 -12.68
N PHE A 170 15.52 8.76 -13.19
CA PHE A 170 16.36 7.69 -13.72
C PHE A 170 17.00 8.05 -15.07
N THR A 171 18.30 7.82 -15.16
CA THR A 171 19.00 7.72 -16.45
C THR A 171 18.83 6.32 -17.03
N VAL A 172 19.17 6.14 -18.31
CA VAL A 172 19.00 4.86 -19.01
C VAL A 172 19.83 3.75 -18.38
N ASP A 173 21.06 4.03 -17.98
CA ASP A 173 21.95 3.08 -17.31
C ASP A 173 21.44 2.73 -15.91
N GLY A 174 20.86 3.69 -15.17
CA GLY A 174 20.21 3.43 -13.88
C GLY A 174 18.99 2.52 -14.01
N ALA A 175 18.15 2.78 -15.01
CA ALA A 175 16.99 1.94 -15.33
C ALA A 175 17.41 0.50 -15.67
N LYS A 176 18.41 0.34 -16.56
CA LYS A 176 18.93 -0.99 -16.94
C LYS A 176 19.52 -1.72 -15.75
N TRP A 177 20.34 -1.04 -14.95
CA TRP A 177 20.94 -1.63 -13.78
C TRP A 177 19.88 -2.16 -12.81
N LEU A 178 18.81 -1.38 -12.55
CA LEU A 178 17.70 -1.79 -11.70
C LEU A 178 17.04 -3.07 -12.23
N VAL A 179 16.64 -3.09 -13.51
CA VAL A 179 15.96 -4.23 -14.14
C VAL A 179 16.82 -5.49 -14.07
N GLU A 180 18.12 -5.37 -14.35
CA GLU A 180 19.03 -6.50 -14.46
C GLU A 180 19.53 -7.04 -13.10
N ASN A 181 19.60 -6.19 -12.08
CA ASN A 181 20.31 -6.52 -10.83
C ASN A 181 19.43 -6.58 -9.58
N THR A 182 18.12 -6.33 -9.70
CA THR A 182 17.18 -6.30 -8.55
C THR A 182 15.95 -7.19 -8.76
N ASP A 183 15.14 -7.36 -7.71
CA ASP A 183 13.83 -8.01 -7.76
C ASP A 183 12.67 -7.00 -7.87
N ILE A 184 12.97 -5.72 -8.15
CA ILE A 184 12.01 -4.63 -8.09
C ILE A 184 11.01 -4.74 -9.24
N LYS A 185 9.72 -4.61 -8.89
CA LYS A 185 8.56 -4.68 -9.77
C LYS A 185 7.65 -3.45 -9.63
N LEU A 186 7.83 -2.62 -8.60
CA LEU A 186 7.20 -1.31 -8.47
C LEU A 186 8.27 -0.25 -8.20
N ILE A 187 8.25 0.81 -8.98
CA ILE A 187 9.11 1.98 -8.82
C ILE A 187 8.23 3.18 -8.49
N GLY A 188 8.40 3.73 -7.29
CA GLY A 188 7.76 4.97 -6.86
C GLY A 188 8.74 6.14 -6.93
N VAL A 189 8.36 7.26 -7.54
CA VAL A 189 9.18 8.49 -7.55
C VAL A 189 8.37 9.71 -7.09
N ASP A 190 9.06 10.78 -6.72
CA ASP A 190 8.49 11.98 -6.11
C ASP A 190 8.33 13.18 -7.06
N TYR A 191 8.25 12.93 -8.36
CA TYR A 191 7.90 13.97 -9.36
C TYR A 191 7.14 13.41 -10.57
N LEU A 192 6.80 14.28 -11.52
CA LEU A 192 5.95 14.04 -12.68
C LEU A 192 6.49 13.01 -13.70
N SER A 193 7.67 12.44 -13.47
CA SER A 193 8.21 11.37 -14.29
C SER A 193 9.26 10.54 -13.54
N VAL A 194 9.30 9.22 -13.76
CA VAL A 194 10.32 8.30 -13.24
C VAL A 194 11.68 8.59 -13.85
N ALA A 195 11.71 9.04 -15.10
CA ALA A 195 12.93 9.30 -15.84
C ALA A 195 13.28 10.79 -15.77
N SER A 196 14.57 11.10 -15.62
CA SER A 196 15.03 12.49 -15.73
C SER A 196 14.73 13.04 -17.13
N TYR A 197 14.54 14.35 -17.26
CA TYR A 197 14.06 14.99 -18.48
C TYR A 197 14.85 14.60 -19.76
N ASP A 198 16.19 14.54 -19.68
CA ASP A 198 17.05 14.17 -20.82
C ASP A 198 16.89 12.70 -21.28
N TYR A 199 16.31 11.85 -20.44
CA TYR A 199 16.20 10.40 -20.65
C TYR A 199 14.76 9.89 -20.55
N LEU A 200 13.76 10.79 -20.65
CA LEU A 200 12.32 10.50 -20.54
C LEU A 200 11.94 9.18 -21.21
N ILE A 201 11.82 9.16 -22.53
CA ILE A 201 11.36 7.97 -23.25
C ILE A 201 12.31 6.78 -23.11
N PRO A 202 13.64 6.91 -23.29
CA PRO A 202 14.55 5.77 -23.20
C PRO A 202 14.49 5.00 -21.88
N SER A 203 14.35 5.68 -20.73
CA SER A 203 14.23 5.02 -19.43
C SER A 203 12.86 4.35 -19.23
N HIS A 204 11.75 4.97 -19.67
CA HIS A 204 10.43 4.32 -19.61
C HIS A 204 10.39 3.06 -20.47
N LEU A 205 10.99 3.11 -21.66
CA LEU A 205 11.11 1.94 -22.53
C LEU A 205 11.86 0.80 -21.85
N VAL A 206 12.86 1.07 -21.01
CA VAL A 206 13.56 0.02 -20.24
C VAL A 206 12.63 -0.61 -19.20
N PHE A 207 11.91 0.21 -18.42
CA PHE A 207 11.05 -0.30 -17.35
C PHE A 207 9.82 -1.06 -17.88
N LEU A 208 9.15 -0.51 -18.88
CA LEU A 208 7.84 -1.01 -19.32
C LEU A 208 7.91 -2.11 -20.39
N LYS A 209 9.10 -2.39 -20.93
CA LYS A 209 9.30 -3.35 -22.04
C LYS A 209 8.66 -4.71 -21.78
N ASP A 210 8.96 -5.30 -20.63
CA ASP A 210 8.58 -6.68 -20.30
C ASP A 210 7.25 -6.74 -19.51
N ARG A 211 6.64 -5.57 -19.23
CA ARG A 211 5.36 -5.41 -18.50
C ARG A 211 5.37 -5.91 -17.06
N GLU A 212 6.55 -6.18 -16.50
CA GLU A 212 6.70 -6.68 -15.12
C GLU A 212 6.92 -5.56 -14.09
N ILE A 213 7.29 -4.36 -14.53
CA ILE A 213 7.51 -3.20 -13.67
C ILE A 213 6.35 -2.22 -13.82
N ILE A 214 5.82 -1.75 -12.70
CA ILE A 214 4.79 -0.71 -12.62
C ILE A 214 5.41 0.57 -12.07
N LEU A 215 5.13 1.67 -12.74
CA LEU A 215 5.61 3.00 -12.36
C LEU A 215 4.53 3.71 -11.54
N VAL A 216 4.93 4.30 -10.43
CA VAL A 216 4.11 5.18 -9.60
C VAL A 216 4.82 6.51 -9.51
N GLU A 217 4.21 7.56 -10.02
CA GLU A 217 4.85 8.85 -10.16
C GLU A 217 4.19 9.90 -9.27
N SER A 218 4.92 10.99 -9.01
CA SER A 218 4.49 12.12 -8.19
C SER A 218 3.99 11.72 -6.79
N LEU A 219 4.75 10.90 -6.07
CA LEU A 219 4.49 10.58 -4.68
C LEU A 219 4.84 11.76 -3.76
N LYS A 220 3.98 12.01 -2.77
CA LYS A 220 4.20 13.00 -1.71
C LYS A 220 5.01 12.37 -0.58
N LEU A 221 6.33 12.47 -0.62
CA LEU A 221 7.25 11.82 0.33
C LEU A 221 7.88 12.75 1.38
N ASP A 222 7.35 13.98 1.51
CA ASP A 222 7.74 14.91 2.57
C ASP A 222 7.39 14.37 3.96
N ASP A 223 8.31 14.56 4.92
CA ASP A 223 8.16 14.17 6.32
C ASP A 223 7.92 12.67 6.60
N VAL A 224 8.11 11.81 5.59
CA VAL A 224 8.03 10.35 5.74
C VAL A 224 9.41 9.76 6.08
N PRO A 225 9.62 9.08 7.21
CA PRO A 225 10.91 8.44 7.49
C PRO A 225 11.30 7.37 6.45
N ALA A 226 12.56 7.26 6.06
CA ALA A 226 13.00 6.14 5.21
C ALA A 226 12.83 4.81 5.95
N GLY A 227 12.42 3.75 5.25
CA GLY A 227 12.17 2.45 5.87
C GLY A 227 11.16 1.57 5.16
N LEU A 228 10.69 0.55 5.87
CA LEU A 228 9.77 -0.47 5.35
C LEU A 228 8.31 -0.12 5.68
N TYR A 229 7.49 -0.07 4.64
CA TYR A 229 6.07 0.26 4.68
C TYR A 229 5.24 -0.78 3.93
N SER A 230 3.94 -0.81 4.19
CA SER A 230 2.97 -1.41 3.27
C SER A 230 2.36 -0.29 2.45
N VAL A 231 2.47 -0.38 1.12
CA VAL A 231 1.89 0.60 0.20
C VAL A 231 0.62 0.06 -0.43
N HIS A 232 -0.29 0.97 -0.76
CA HIS A 232 -1.55 0.69 -1.45
C HIS A 232 -1.79 1.76 -2.50
N CYS A 233 -1.37 1.49 -3.75
CA CYS A 233 -1.39 2.44 -4.86
C CYS A 233 -2.37 1.98 -5.95
N LEU A 234 -3.67 1.92 -5.66
CA LEU A 234 -4.66 1.34 -6.59
C LEU A 234 -5.15 2.34 -7.65
N PRO A 235 -5.08 2.02 -8.95
CA PRO A 235 -5.63 2.86 -10.01
C PRO A 235 -7.15 2.81 -10.07
N LEU A 236 -7.72 3.83 -10.71
CA LEU A 236 -9.07 3.74 -11.22
C LEU A 236 -9.12 2.69 -12.31
N ARG A 237 -10.25 1.98 -12.39
CA ARG A 237 -10.48 0.96 -13.40
C ARG A 237 -10.92 1.58 -14.71
N LEU A 238 -9.97 2.12 -15.48
CA LEU A 238 -10.21 2.88 -16.71
C LEU A 238 -9.85 2.04 -17.95
N ALA A 239 -10.85 1.75 -18.78
CA ALA A 239 -10.64 1.03 -20.04
C ALA A 239 -10.02 1.96 -21.10
N GLY A 240 -8.95 1.51 -21.74
CA GLY A 240 -8.24 2.24 -22.79
C GLY A 240 -7.42 3.43 -22.27
N ALA A 241 -7.04 3.43 -20.99
CA ALA A 241 -6.22 4.48 -20.38
C ALA A 241 -4.84 3.95 -20.00
N GLU A 242 -3.82 4.55 -20.60
CA GLU A 242 -2.40 4.33 -20.40
C GLU A 242 -1.85 4.82 -19.06
N GLY A 243 -2.64 5.61 -18.32
CA GLY A 243 -2.32 6.05 -16.97
C GLY A 243 -3.57 6.21 -16.12
N SER A 244 -3.40 6.33 -14.81
CA SER A 244 -4.50 6.64 -13.89
C SER A 244 -4.00 7.44 -12.70
N PRO A 245 -4.70 8.52 -12.33
CA PRO A 245 -4.51 9.13 -11.02
C PRO A 245 -4.86 8.12 -9.93
N ILE A 246 -4.13 8.15 -8.82
CA ILE A 246 -4.30 7.21 -7.72
C ILE A 246 -4.37 7.94 -6.38
N ARG A 247 -4.90 7.25 -5.38
CA ARG A 247 -4.67 7.60 -3.97
C ARG A 247 -3.75 6.54 -3.39
N CYS A 248 -2.46 6.86 -3.29
CA CYS A 248 -1.51 6.01 -2.61
C CYS A 248 -1.35 6.38 -1.14
N ILE A 249 -1.46 5.36 -0.28
CA ILE A 249 -1.18 5.45 1.15
C ILE A 249 -0.10 4.45 1.52
N GLU A 250 0.66 4.78 2.55
CA GLU A 250 1.60 3.87 3.18
C GLU A 250 1.26 3.66 4.65
N ALA A 251 1.58 2.48 5.17
CA ALA A 251 1.38 2.14 6.57
C ALA A 251 2.62 1.47 7.16
N VAL A 252 3.02 1.89 8.37
CA VAL A 252 4.23 1.39 9.03
C VAL A 252 4.09 -0.10 9.34
N LEU A 253 4.96 -0.94 8.76
CA LEU A 253 4.86 -2.41 8.88
C LEU A 253 5.02 -2.91 10.33
N SER A 254 5.77 -2.20 11.18
CA SER A 254 5.95 -2.58 12.59
C SER A 254 4.71 -2.35 13.46
N GLN A 255 3.68 -1.68 12.94
CA GLN A 255 2.50 -1.25 13.70
C GLN A 255 1.16 -1.61 13.05
N MET A 256 1.17 -2.40 11.96
CA MET A 256 -0.04 -3.09 11.50
C MET A 256 -0.55 -4.02 12.61
N PRO A 257 -1.88 -4.19 12.78
CA PRO A 257 -2.43 -5.06 13.80
C PRO A 257 -1.76 -6.43 13.75
N GLN A 258 -1.09 -6.80 14.83
CA GLN A 258 -0.58 -8.16 14.97
C GLN A 258 -1.79 -9.06 15.18
N GLU A 259 -2.18 -9.79 14.15
CA GLU A 259 -3.20 -10.80 14.29
C GLU A 259 -2.57 -12.03 14.97
N GLU A 260 -3.12 -12.37 16.13
CA GLU A 260 -2.76 -13.57 16.87
C GLU A 260 -3.63 -14.72 16.36
N TRP A 261 -3.03 -15.63 15.61
CA TRP A 261 -3.74 -16.77 15.02
C TRP A 261 -3.57 -18.00 15.92
N ILE A 262 -4.67 -18.48 16.48
CA ILE A 262 -4.73 -19.79 17.14
C ILE A 262 -5.24 -20.79 16.10
N ILE A 263 -4.33 -21.60 15.55
CA ILE A 263 -4.68 -22.68 14.64
C ILE A 263 -4.95 -23.92 15.47
N ASN A 264 -6.23 -24.29 15.59
CA ASN A 264 -6.66 -25.56 16.15
C ASN A 264 -6.74 -26.61 15.04
N ASP A 265 -6.33 -27.85 15.33
CA ASP A 265 -6.30 -28.99 14.40
C ASP A 265 -5.47 -28.77 13.13
N VAL A 266 -4.15 -28.95 13.30
CA VAL A 266 -3.17 -28.90 12.22
C VAL A 266 -3.31 -30.14 11.31
N GLU A 267 -4.24 -30.10 10.35
CA GLU A 267 -4.19 -30.99 9.19
C GLU A 267 -3.21 -30.41 8.14
N PRO A 268 -2.19 -31.17 7.69
CA PRO A 268 -1.15 -30.67 6.78
C PRO A 268 -1.68 -30.01 5.50
N ASN A 269 -2.86 -30.42 5.04
CA ASN A 269 -3.46 -29.95 3.79
C ASN A 269 -4.38 -28.72 3.94
N LYS A 270 -4.75 -28.31 5.16
CA LYS A 270 -5.62 -27.12 5.39
C LYS A 270 -4.84 -25.85 5.76
N LEU A 271 -3.59 -25.99 6.21
CA LEU A 271 -2.69 -24.87 6.55
C LEU A 271 -2.41 -23.90 5.38
N LEU A 272 -2.58 -24.35 4.13
CA LEU A 272 -2.29 -23.56 2.94
C LEU A 272 -3.35 -22.49 2.63
N GLN A 273 -4.56 -22.60 3.18
CA GLN A 273 -5.70 -21.72 2.83
C GLN A 273 -5.81 -20.44 3.67
N TRP A 274 -5.09 -20.32 4.79
CA TRP A 274 -5.42 -19.35 5.86
C TRP A 274 -4.35 -18.27 6.15
N CYS A 275 -3.30 -18.12 5.33
CA CYS A 275 -2.24 -17.13 5.58
C CYS A 275 -1.96 -16.22 4.37
N PRO A 276 -1.86 -14.89 4.56
CA PRO A 276 -1.31 -13.97 3.55
C PRO A 276 0.13 -14.36 3.17
N TYR A 277 0.48 -14.07 1.92
CA TYR A 277 1.46 -14.76 1.09
C TYR A 277 2.92 -14.87 1.61
N GLY A 278 3.32 -14.15 2.66
CA GLY A 278 4.67 -14.25 3.26
C GLY A 278 4.85 -15.33 4.33
N VAL A 279 3.77 -15.77 4.98
CA VAL A 279 3.84 -16.71 6.11
C VAL A 279 3.81 -18.18 5.64
N ARG A 280 3.37 -18.43 4.41
CA ARG A 280 3.29 -19.77 3.78
C ARG A 280 4.64 -20.50 3.76
N TYR A 281 5.72 -19.78 3.45
CA TYR A 281 7.08 -20.35 3.35
C TYR A 281 7.64 -20.75 4.73
N LEU A 282 7.38 -19.90 5.74
CA LEU A 282 7.92 -20.06 7.09
C LEU A 282 7.22 -21.17 7.89
N LEU A 283 5.90 -21.31 7.74
CA LEU A 283 5.13 -22.36 8.41
C LEU A 283 5.43 -23.76 7.85
N TRP A 284 5.61 -23.89 6.53
CA TRP A 284 5.96 -25.17 5.88
C TRP A 284 7.32 -25.69 6.35
N ASN A 285 8.34 -24.83 6.41
CA ASN A 285 9.68 -25.18 6.89
C ASN A 285 9.71 -25.47 8.39
N PHE A 286 8.91 -24.78 9.21
CA PHE A 286 8.76 -25.08 10.64
C PHE A 286 8.18 -26.49 10.87
N VAL A 287 7.08 -26.84 10.19
CA VAL A 287 6.45 -28.17 10.29
C VAL A 287 7.44 -29.28 9.92
N ASN A 288 8.25 -29.08 8.87
CA ASN A 288 9.25 -30.07 8.46
C ASN A 288 10.50 -30.10 9.36
N SER A 289 10.92 -28.97 9.94
CA SER A 289 12.05 -28.90 10.89
C SER A 289 11.74 -29.62 12.21
N VAL A 290 10.52 -29.44 12.74
CA VAL A 290 10.03 -30.19 13.91
C VAL A 290 9.99 -31.70 13.62
N CYS A 291 9.71 -32.08 12.38
CA CYS A 291 9.73 -33.47 11.93
C CYS A 291 11.13 -34.06 11.72
N ALA A 292 12.13 -33.25 11.36
CA ALA A 292 13.52 -33.68 11.19
C ALA A 292 14.27 -33.88 12.53
N SER A 293 13.82 -33.20 13.59
CA SER A 293 14.31 -33.36 14.95
C SER A 293 13.77 -34.66 15.58
N LYS A 294 14.45 -35.79 15.35
CA LYS A 294 14.12 -37.12 15.93
C LYS A 294 14.25 -37.24 17.45
N THR A 295 14.42 -36.17 18.20
CA THR A 295 14.55 -36.21 19.67
C THR A 295 13.94 -34.98 20.33
N VAL A 296 12.61 -34.94 20.44
CA VAL A 296 11.96 -34.10 21.46
C VAL A 296 11.75 -34.97 22.69
N ASN A 297 12.65 -34.80 23.66
CA ASN A 297 12.57 -35.47 24.96
C ASN A 297 11.25 -35.08 25.64
N SER A 298 10.55 -36.06 26.21
CA SER A 298 9.11 -36.03 26.47
C SER A 298 8.60 -35.09 27.59
N ASN A 299 9.43 -34.17 28.11
CA ASN A 299 9.11 -33.36 29.29
C ASN A 299 9.52 -31.86 29.24
N ALA A 300 9.74 -31.26 28.07
CA ALA A 300 10.10 -29.84 27.99
C ALA A 300 9.08 -29.01 27.18
N ASN A 301 8.58 -27.93 27.77
CA ASN A 301 8.00 -26.80 27.03
C ASN A 301 9.12 -26.17 26.19
N SER A 302 9.25 -26.59 24.93
CA SER A 302 10.27 -26.02 24.04
C SER A 302 9.80 -24.67 23.51
N HIS A 303 10.40 -23.60 24.02
CA HIS A 303 10.35 -22.29 23.37
C HIS A 303 11.47 -22.24 22.34
N SER A 304 11.11 -22.09 21.07
CA SER A 304 12.09 -22.03 19.98
C SER A 304 11.89 -20.70 19.24
N THR A 305 12.81 -19.76 19.48
CA THR A 305 12.87 -18.49 18.75
C THR A 305 13.78 -18.71 17.54
N TYR A 306 13.25 -18.57 16.34
CA TYR A 306 14.04 -18.66 15.13
C TYR A 306 14.11 -17.30 14.42
N VAL A 307 15.32 -16.93 13.99
CA VAL A 307 15.58 -15.76 13.14
C VAL A 307 15.99 -16.32 11.78
N TRP A 308 15.18 -16.09 10.73
CA TRP A 308 15.48 -16.56 9.39
C TRP A 308 15.56 -15.39 8.41
N LEU A 309 16.66 -15.35 7.65
CA LEU A 309 16.83 -14.55 6.44
C LEU A 309 16.55 -15.47 5.23
N CYS A 310 15.75 -15.01 4.27
CA CYS A 310 15.28 -15.82 3.14
C CYS A 310 16.43 -16.36 2.27
N GLY A 311 16.41 -17.67 2.01
CA GLY A 311 17.28 -18.41 1.08
C GLY A 311 16.62 -19.73 0.62
N GLU A 312 17.09 -20.29 -0.50
CA GLU A 312 16.45 -21.29 -1.39
C GLU A 312 16.14 -22.70 -0.79
N ILE A 313 15.23 -23.42 -1.45
CA ILE A 313 14.63 -24.72 -1.07
C ILE A 313 15.39 -25.93 -1.68
N PRO A 314 15.73 -26.97 -0.91
CA PRO A 314 15.87 -28.34 -1.41
C PRO A 314 14.65 -29.22 -1.04
N VAL A 315 14.31 -30.17 -1.93
CA VAL A 315 13.16 -31.10 -1.83
C VAL A 315 13.45 -32.26 -0.86
N VAL A 316 12.63 -32.48 0.18
CA VAL A 316 12.65 -33.68 1.06
C VAL A 316 11.27 -33.94 1.74
N PRO A 317 10.97 -35.13 2.34
CA PRO A 317 9.70 -35.85 2.15
C PRO A 317 8.66 -35.67 3.29
N LYS A 318 7.40 -36.06 2.99
CA LYS A 318 6.18 -35.93 3.83
C LYS A 318 6.33 -36.41 5.28
N CYS A 319 5.81 -35.62 6.23
CA CYS A 319 5.75 -35.92 7.65
C CYS A 319 4.32 -36.24 8.15
N SER A 320 4.16 -37.26 8.98
CA SER A 320 2.88 -37.83 9.43
C SER A 320 2.61 -37.74 10.95
N SER A 321 3.33 -36.90 11.71
CA SER A 321 3.38 -36.97 13.18
C SER A 321 2.72 -35.82 13.98
N LEU A 322 1.99 -34.90 13.34
CA LEU A 322 1.44 -33.69 13.99
C LEU A 322 -0.10 -33.69 14.18
N THR A 323 -0.71 -34.84 14.45
CA THR A 323 -2.13 -34.88 14.84
C THR A 323 -2.30 -34.46 16.31
N ASN A 324 -3.23 -33.53 16.60
CA ASN A 324 -3.65 -33.03 17.92
C ASN A 324 -2.68 -32.07 18.65
N SER A 325 -2.14 -31.05 17.97
CA SER A 325 -1.41 -29.94 18.63
C SER A 325 -1.99 -28.59 18.20
N ALA A 326 -2.15 -27.65 19.14
CA ALA A 326 -2.45 -26.26 18.82
C ALA A 326 -1.13 -25.50 18.62
N VAL A 327 -1.01 -24.75 17.53
CA VAL A 327 0.20 -23.96 17.24
C VAL A 327 -0.15 -22.50 17.40
N LYS A 328 0.57 -21.83 18.30
CA LYS A 328 0.48 -20.39 18.52
C LYS A 328 1.56 -19.70 17.70
N VAL A 329 1.15 -18.87 16.75
CA VAL A 329 2.07 -18.15 15.85
C VAL A 329 2.02 -16.67 16.21
N HIS A 330 3.17 -16.09 16.52
CA HIS A 330 3.30 -14.68 16.87
C HIS A 330 4.37 -14.04 15.98
N TRP A 331 3.97 -13.05 15.18
CA TRP A 331 4.88 -12.33 14.29
C TRP A 331 5.18 -10.95 14.86
N LYS A 332 6.45 -10.66 15.15
CA LYS A 332 6.90 -9.39 15.73
C LYS A 332 8.21 -8.92 15.11
N CYS A 333 8.21 -7.75 14.48
CA CYS A 333 9.41 -7.09 13.93
C CYS A 333 10.28 -8.02 13.06
N GLY A 334 9.67 -8.71 12.08
CA GLY A 334 10.40 -9.64 11.20
C GLY A 334 10.85 -10.95 11.87
N LYS A 335 10.53 -11.17 13.15
CA LYS A 335 10.74 -12.45 13.84
C LYS A 335 9.42 -13.22 13.92
N LEU A 336 9.46 -14.47 13.47
CA LEU A 336 8.37 -15.42 13.64
C LEU A 336 8.63 -16.27 14.89
N ASN A 337 7.83 -16.08 15.93
CA ASN A 337 7.83 -16.94 17.11
C ASN A 337 6.71 -17.96 16.97
N VAL A 338 7.08 -19.24 16.89
CA VAL A 338 6.11 -20.33 16.84
C VAL A 338 6.20 -21.10 18.15
N THR A 339 5.10 -21.14 18.90
CA THR A 339 4.99 -21.87 20.16
C THR A 339 4.00 -23.01 19.99
N ILE A 340 4.44 -24.25 20.21
CA ILE A 340 3.55 -25.40 20.24
C ILE A 340 2.87 -25.42 21.61
N VAL A 341 1.56 -25.23 21.63
CA VAL A 341 0.74 -25.32 22.83
C VAL A 341 0.10 -26.71 22.84
N ARG A 342 0.61 -27.63 23.66
CA ARG A 342 -0.07 -28.91 23.89
C ARG A 342 -1.34 -28.67 24.70
N THR A 343 -2.50 -28.92 24.12
CA THR A 343 -3.71 -29.22 24.90
C THR A 343 -3.57 -30.64 25.44
N TYR A 344 -3.63 -30.78 26.77
CA TYR A 344 -3.65 -32.10 27.42
C TYR A 344 -4.82 -32.93 26.88
N SER A 345 -4.52 -34.15 26.40
CA SER A 345 -5.53 -35.14 26.07
C SER A 345 -6.37 -35.46 27.32
N VAL A 346 -7.69 -35.44 27.15
CA VAL A 346 -8.68 -36.04 28.05
C VAL A 346 -8.18 -37.42 28.47
N LYS A 347 -7.97 -37.63 29.77
CA LYS A 347 -7.71 -38.95 30.34
C LYS A 347 -8.91 -39.85 30.05
N SER A 348 -8.66 -40.93 29.31
CA SER A 348 -9.21 -42.27 29.55
C SER A 348 -10.29 -42.35 30.65
N LEU A 349 -11.55 -42.37 30.25
CA LEU A 349 -12.60 -43.13 30.92
C LEU A 349 -13.08 -44.18 29.91
N LYS A 350 -12.42 -45.35 29.92
CA LYS A 350 -12.98 -46.57 29.33
C LYS A 350 -13.22 -47.58 30.45
N ARG A 351 -14.45 -48.13 30.41
CA ARG A 351 -15.02 -49.29 31.12
C ARG A 351 -15.62 -48.99 32.50
N HIS A 352 -16.94 -49.10 32.62
CA HIS A 352 -17.60 -50.41 32.76
C HIS A 352 -18.92 -50.43 31.99
N ALA A 353 -19.14 -51.52 31.28
CA ALA A 353 -20.46 -51.96 30.89
C ALA A 353 -21.10 -52.63 32.11
N GLN A 354 -22.26 -52.12 32.53
CA GLN A 354 -23.45 -52.87 32.90
C GLN A 354 -24.64 -51.94 32.72
#